data_AF-A0A5D0WGS6-F1
#
_entry.id   AF-A0A5D0WGS6-F1
#
_cell.length_a   1.000
_cell.length_b   1.000
_cell.length_c   1.000
_cell.angle_alpha   90.00
_cell.angle_beta   90.00
_cell.angle_gamma   90.00
#
_symmetry.space_group_name_H-M   'P 1'
#
loop_
_entity.id
_entity.type
_entity.pdbx_description
1 polymer ?
#
loop_
_entity_poly.entity_id
_entity_poly.type
_entity_poly.pdbx_seq_one_letter_code
_entity_poly.pdbx_strand_id
1 'polypeptide(L)'
;MSIDQLKVVISALLDANPAIVVSEAGHNTHANRYALANGAQLGWRRDLKTQQNLYVQLDRVSLHALADIDHVVHEASFRKGDEPNADIFHRQAFSKDQDIVTFIIKDAWQAARVLAEVAGLAA
;
A
#
# COMPACT_ATOMS: atom_id res chain seq x y z
N MET A 1 5.66 0.13 19.57
CA MET A 1 5.55 -1.17 18.87
C MET A 1 6.83 -1.37 18.07
N SER A 2 7.42 -2.57 18.05
CA SER A 2 8.59 -2.83 17.17
C SER A 2 8.14 -2.97 15.71
N ILE A 3 9.08 -2.80 14.77
CA ILE A 3 8.80 -3.00 13.34
C ILE A 3 8.32 -4.44 13.05
N ASP A 4 8.89 -5.44 13.72
CA ASP A 4 8.48 -6.84 13.52
C ASP A 4 7.07 -7.10 14.07
N GLN A 5 6.71 -6.50 15.21
CA GLN A 5 5.34 -6.54 15.72
C GLN A 5 4.36 -5.87 14.74
N LEU A 6 4.73 -4.72 14.19
CA LEU A 6 3.90 -4.02 13.22
C LEU A 6 3.73 -4.84 11.93
N LYS A 7 4.77 -5.53 11.45
CA LYS A 7 4.66 -6.46 10.32
C LYS A 7 3.65 -7.56 10.58
N VAL A 8 3.69 -8.19 11.76
CA VAL A 8 2.75 -9.25 12.14
C VAL A 8 1.32 -8.70 12.15
N VAL A 9 1.11 -7.50 12.69
CA VAL A 9 -0.21 -6.86 12.72
C VAL A 9 -0.71 -6.53 11.31
N ILE A 10 0.12 -5.93 10.46
CA ILE A 10 -0.25 -5.62 9.07
C ILE A 10 -0.59 -6.91 8.30
N SER A 11 0.21 -7.97 8.45
CA SER A 11 -0.10 -9.30 7.90
C SER A 11 -1.47 -9.80 8.37
N ALA A 12 -1.73 -9.77 9.69
CA ALA A 12 -3.00 -10.24 10.23
C ALA A 12 -4.20 -9.41 9.73
N LEU A 13 -4.05 -8.09 9.57
CA LEU A 13 -5.11 -7.24 9.03
C LEU A 13 -5.41 -7.53 7.55
N LEU A 14 -4.37 -7.82 6.78
CA LEU A 14 -4.49 -8.19 5.36
C LEU A 14 -5.17 -9.56 5.22
N ASP A 15 -4.74 -10.54 6.01
CA ASP A 15 -5.30 -11.90 6.00
C ASP A 15 -6.75 -11.94 6.51
N ALA A 16 -7.11 -11.08 7.47
CA ALA A 16 -8.45 -10.99 8.03
C ALA A 16 -9.46 -10.29 7.12
N ASN A 17 -9.01 -9.60 6.06
CA ASN A 17 -9.89 -8.88 5.16
C ASN A 17 -10.22 -9.73 3.91
N PRO A 18 -11.40 -10.34 3.82
CA PRO A 18 -11.75 -11.23 2.70
C PRO A 18 -11.83 -10.50 1.35
N ALA A 19 -11.92 -9.17 1.36
CA ALA A 19 -11.89 -8.37 0.14
C ALA A 19 -10.48 -8.18 -0.41
N ILE A 20 -9.41 -8.50 0.35
CA ILE A 20 -8.01 -8.33 -0.01
C ILE A 20 -7.46 -9.70 -0.45
N VAL A 21 -7.13 -9.85 -1.73
CA VAL A 21 -6.57 -11.10 -2.28
C VAL A 21 -5.15 -10.85 -2.77
N VAL A 22 -4.22 -11.76 -2.46
CA VAL A 22 -2.84 -11.69 -2.98
C VAL A 22 -2.87 -11.71 -4.51
N SER A 23 -2.27 -10.70 -5.13
CA SER A 23 -2.16 -10.60 -6.58
C SER A 23 -0.97 -11.43 -7.08
N GLU A 24 -1.23 -12.37 -8.00
CA GLU A 24 -0.20 -13.17 -8.69
C GLU A 24 0.64 -12.35 -9.69
N ALA A 25 0.21 -11.13 -10.02
CA ALA A 25 0.86 -10.32 -11.06
C ALA A 25 2.24 -9.78 -10.63
N GLY A 26 3.35 -10.47 -10.95
CA GLY A 26 4.79 -10.11 -10.84
C GLY A 26 5.59 -10.92 -9.78
N HIS A 27 6.82 -10.56 -9.40
CA HIS A 27 7.70 -11.40 -8.55
C HIS A 27 7.52 -11.20 -7.01
N ASN A 28 7.37 -12.29 -6.25
CA ASN A 28 6.99 -12.31 -4.81
C ASN A 28 8.12 -11.94 -3.81
N THR A 29 9.28 -11.46 -4.27
CA THR A 29 10.49 -11.46 -3.43
C THR A 29 10.56 -10.31 -2.42
N HIS A 30 9.93 -9.15 -2.69
CA HIS A 30 10.15 -7.94 -1.87
C HIS A 30 8.90 -7.14 -1.49
N ALA A 31 7.76 -7.43 -2.12
CA ALA A 31 6.51 -6.75 -1.82
C ALA A 31 5.32 -7.68 -2.02
N ASN A 32 4.44 -7.73 -1.01
CA ASN A 32 3.14 -8.35 -1.17
C ASN A 32 2.24 -7.37 -1.91
N ARG A 33 1.54 -7.87 -2.92
CA ARG A 33 0.55 -7.11 -3.67
C ARG A 33 -0.80 -7.70 -3.41
N TYR A 34 -1.77 -6.82 -3.27
CA TYR A 34 -3.13 -7.20 -3.01
C TYR A 34 -4.06 -6.46 -3.95
N ALA A 35 -4.96 -7.21 -4.58
CA ALA A 35 -6.08 -6.67 -5.30
C ALA A 35 -7.30 -6.73 -4.38
N LEU A 36 -8.02 -5.62 -4.31
CA LEU A 36 -9.25 -5.55 -3.56
C LEU A 36 -10.46 -5.87 -4.44
N ALA A 37 -11.54 -6.37 -3.85
CA ALA A 37 -12.79 -6.68 -4.55
C ALA A 37 -13.38 -5.48 -5.31
N ASN A 38 -13.06 -4.25 -4.90
CA ASN A 38 -13.45 -3.00 -5.57
C ASN A 38 -12.51 -2.60 -6.73
N GLY A 39 -11.52 -3.44 -7.06
CA GLY A 39 -10.52 -3.19 -8.10
C GLY A 39 -9.33 -2.32 -7.66
N ALA A 40 -9.28 -1.87 -6.40
CA ALA A 40 -8.15 -1.12 -5.88
C ALA A 40 -6.91 -2.02 -5.73
N GLN A 41 -5.73 -1.42 -5.87
CA GLN A 41 -4.45 -2.08 -5.71
C GLN A 41 -3.74 -1.57 -4.47
N LEU A 42 -3.15 -2.51 -3.74
CA LEU A 42 -2.38 -2.25 -2.53
C LEU A 42 -1.03 -2.96 -2.64
N GLY A 43 0.04 -2.23 -2.38
CA GLY A 43 1.39 -2.74 -2.25
C GLY A 43 1.89 -2.64 -0.82
N TRP A 44 2.60 -3.65 -0.34
CA TRP A 44 3.26 -3.59 0.97
C TRP A 44 4.70 -4.10 0.88
N ARG A 45 5.66 -3.22 1.20
CA ARG A 45 7.09 -3.56 1.22
C ARG A 45 7.51 -4.07 2.59
N ARG A 46 7.39 -5.39 2.80
CA ARG A 46 7.64 -6.06 4.08
C ARG A 46 9.13 -6.10 4.48
N ASP A 47 10.05 -6.01 3.52
CA ASP A 47 11.49 -6.23 3.77
C ASP A 47 12.22 -5.05 4.42
N LEU A 48 11.58 -3.88 4.49
CA LEU A 48 12.18 -2.74 5.17
C LEU A 48 12.33 -3.04 6.67
N LYS A 49 13.54 -2.83 7.19
CA LYS A 49 13.87 -2.99 8.61
C LYS A 49 13.55 -1.75 9.44
N THR A 50 13.42 -0.60 8.79
CA THR A 50 13.32 0.71 9.44
C THR A 50 11.90 1.26 9.49
N GLN A 51 11.03 0.86 8.57
CA GLN A 51 9.68 1.40 8.42
C GLN A 51 8.76 0.43 7.70
N GLN A 52 7.45 0.66 7.75
CA GLN A 52 6.45 -0.12 7.03
C GLN A 52 5.69 0.79 6.06
N ASN A 53 5.77 0.48 4.77
CA ASN A 53 5.20 1.31 3.73
C ASN A 53 4.04 0.59 3.05
N LEU A 54 2.87 1.22 3.05
CA LEU A 54 1.72 0.82 2.23
C LEU A 54 1.63 1.74 1.01
N TYR A 55 1.54 1.15 -0.16
CA TYR A 55 1.45 1.85 -1.44
C TYR A 55 0.05 1.64 -1.98
N VAL A 56 -0.63 2.72 -2.31
CA VAL A 56 -2.02 2.66 -2.78
C VAL A 56 -2.22 3.59 -3.94
N GLN A 57 -3.23 3.31 -4.75
CA GLN A 57 -3.66 4.22 -5.82
C GLN A 57 -4.20 5.51 -5.19
N LEU A 58 -3.72 6.67 -5.64
CA LEU A 58 -4.08 7.96 -5.05
C LEU A 58 -5.58 8.26 -5.18
N ASP A 59 -6.19 7.84 -6.28
CA ASP A 59 -7.63 8.00 -6.57
C ASP A 59 -8.53 7.06 -5.76
N ARG A 60 -7.95 6.14 -4.97
CA ARG A 60 -8.68 5.18 -4.12
C ARG A 60 -8.69 5.55 -2.65
N VAL A 61 -8.11 6.69 -2.28
CA VAL A 61 -8.05 7.15 -0.88
C VAL A 61 -8.28 8.65 -0.78
N SER A 62 -8.91 9.09 0.31
CA SER A 62 -8.98 10.50 0.67
C SER A 62 -7.78 10.87 1.55
N LEU A 63 -6.85 11.67 0.99
CA LEU A 63 -5.73 12.22 1.77
C LEU A 63 -6.20 13.12 2.92
N HIS A 64 -7.37 13.73 2.79
CA HIS A 64 -7.98 14.50 3.88
C HIS A 64 -8.41 13.57 5.03
N ALA A 65 -8.99 12.40 4.72
CA ALA A 65 -9.39 11.43 5.72
C ALA A 65 -8.19 10.75 6.41
N LEU A 66 -7.01 10.79 5.81
CA LEU A 66 -5.76 10.19 6.31
C LEU A 66 -4.66 11.22 6.58
N ALA A 67 -5.03 12.49 6.78
CA ALA A 67 -4.09 13.62 6.86
C ALA A 67 -3.10 13.52 8.04
N ASP A 68 -3.45 12.75 9.06
CA ASP A 68 -2.63 12.49 10.25
C ASP A 68 -1.61 11.34 10.07
N ILE A 69 -1.59 10.71 8.89
CA ILE A 69 -0.65 9.64 8.55
C ILE A 69 0.40 10.20 7.60
N ASP A 70 1.67 10.03 7.96
CA ASP A 70 2.79 10.43 7.11
C ASP A 70 2.69 9.75 5.74
N HIS A 71 2.76 10.54 4.67
CA HIS A 71 2.62 10.03 3.33
C HIS A 71 3.47 10.80 2.31
N VAL A 72 3.76 10.14 1.20
CA VAL A 72 4.45 10.71 0.04
C VAL A 72 3.61 10.44 -1.20
N VAL A 73 3.24 11.50 -1.92
CA VAL A 73 2.56 11.40 -3.21
C VAL A 73 3.60 11.23 -4.30
N HIS A 74 3.37 10.25 -5.16
CA HIS A 74 4.18 9.97 -6.33
C HIS A 74 3.29 10.18 -7.56
N GLU A 75 3.37 11.33 -8.22
CA GLU A 75 2.60 11.54 -9.45
C GLU A 75 3.26 10.84 -10.63
N ALA A 76 2.48 10.27 -11.54
CA ALA A 76 2.94 9.58 -12.72
C ALA A 76 3.80 10.48 -13.63
N SER A 77 3.49 11.78 -13.67
CA SER A 77 4.21 12.81 -14.41
C SER A 77 5.68 12.97 -13.98
N PHE A 78 5.98 12.74 -12.69
CA PHE A 78 7.31 12.92 -12.10
C PHE A 78 8.18 11.64 -12.10
N ARG A 79 7.62 10.48 -12.50
CA ARG A 79 8.29 9.16 -12.40
C ARG A 79 9.31 8.84 -13.50
N LYS A 80 9.91 9.84 -14.15
CA LYS A 80 10.95 9.64 -15.16
C LYS A 80 12.35 9.41 -14.53
N GLY A 81 12.44 8.69 -13.40
CA GLY A 81 13.71 8.43 -12.72
C GLY A 81 13.62 7.66 -11.39
N ASP A 82 12.65 8.00 -10.53
CA ASP A 82 12.37 7.28 -9.28
C ASP A 82 11.14 6.39 -9.48
N GLU A 83 11.33 5.16 -9.95
CA GLU A 83 10.24 4.21 -10.23
C GLU A 83 10.03 3.23 -9.05
N PRO A 84 9.22 3.55 -8.01
CA PRO A 84 8.75 2.52 -7.10
C PRO A 84 7.99 1.41 -7.86
N ASN A 85 7.40 1.73 -9.02
CA ASN A 85 6.75 0.77 -9.91
C ASN A 85 7.67 -0.21 -10.63
N ALA A 86 8.92 0.14 -10.94
CA ALA A 86 9.78 -0.77 -11.70
C ALA A 86 10.56 -1.71 -10.81
N ASP A 87 11.01 -1.23 -9.64
CA ASP A 87 11.81 -2.02 -8.70
C ASP A 87 10.97 -2.74 -7.63
N ILE A 88 9.83 -2.18 -7.18
CA ILE A 88 9.08 -2.74 -6.04
C ILE A 88 7.86 -3.54 -6.50
N PHE A 89 7.14 -3.09 -7.54
CA PHE A 89 5.85 -3.69 -7.90
C PHE A 89 5.80 -4.33 -9.30
N HIS A 90 6.78 -4.05 -10.15
CA HIS A 90 6.78 -4.28 -11.60
C HIS A 90 5.52 -3.75 -12.30
N ARG A 91 5.62 -3.49 -13.61
CA ARG A 91 4.65 -2.72 -14.43
C ARG A 91 3.20 -3.25 -14.47
N GLN A 92 2.87 -4.35 -13.80
CA GLN A 92 1.55 -4.96 -13.81
C GLN A 92 0.65 -4.60 -12.62
N ALA A 93 1.20 -4.22 -11.46
CA ALA A 93 0.37 -3.99 -10.27
C ALA A 93 -0.10 -2.54 -10.13
N PHE A 94 0.74 -1.59 -10.52
CA PHE A 94 0.36 -0.19 -10.66
C PHE A 94 0.74 0.28 -12.06
N SER A 95 -0.21 0.91 -12.76
CA SER A 95 0.08 1.47 -14.08
C SER A 95 1.17 2.55 -13.98
N LYS A 96 1.98 2.69 -15.02
CA LYS A 96 2.97 3.78 -15.12
C LYS A 96 2.31 5.15 -15.09
N ASP A 97 1.09 5.22 -15.59
CA ASP A 97 0.32 6.46 -15.73
C ASP A 97 -0.59 6.73 -14.52
N GLN A 98 -0.44 5.95 -13.44
CA GLN A 98 -1.29 6.05 -12.26
C GLN A 98 -0.55 6.66 -11.07
N ASP A 99 -1.11 7.68 -10.46
CA ASP A 99 -0.62 8.29 -9.23
C ASP A 99 -0.75 7.32 -8.04
N ILE A 100 0.27 7.34 -7.17
CA ILE A 100 0.39 6.43 -6.03
C ILE A 100 0.70 7.30 -4.83
N VAL A 101 0.16 6.93 -3.68
CA VAL A 101 0.60 7.47 -2.40
C VAL A 101 1.20 6.35 -1.57
N THR A 102 2.34 6.65 -0.94
CA THR A 102 3.00 5.78 0.03
C THR A 102 2.69 6.29 1.43
N PHE A 103 1.99 5.50 2.23
CA PHE A 103 1.79 5.75 3.66
C PHE A 103 2.91 5.10 4.47
N ILE A 104 3.51 5.86 5.39
CA ILE A 104 4.56 5.40 6.31
C ILE A 104 3.90 5.06 7.65
N ILE A 105 3.65 3.77 7.86
CA ILE A 105 2.89 3.26 8.99
C ILE A 105 3.79 3.15 10.23
N LYS A 106 3.35 3.75 11.33
CA LYS A 106 4.04 3.73 12.64
C LYS A 106 3.33 2.85 13.67
N ASP A 107 2.06 2.52 13.46
CA ASP A 107 1.27 1.68 14.36
C ASP A 107 0.11 0.95 13.66
N ALA A 108 -0.59 0.12 14.45
CA ALA A 108 -1.67 -0.73 13.98
C ALA A 108 -2.91 0.04 13.50
N TRP A 109 -3.27 1.15 14.16
CA TRP A 109 -4.50 1.87 13.82
C TRP A 109 -4.34 2.61 12.50
N GLN A 110 -3.13 3.12 12.21
CA GLN A 110 -2.80 3.71 10.92
C GLN A 110 -2.95 2.69 9.79
N ALA A 111 -2.39 1.48 9.98
CA ALA A 111 -2.56 0.39 9.01
C ALA A 111 -4.05 0.09 8.77
N ALA A 112 -4.83 -0.07 9.84
CA ALA A 112 -6.25 -0.39 9.73
C ALA A 112 -7.04 0.70 8.98
N ARG A 113 -6.77 1.98 9.25
CA ARG A 113 -7.44 3.10 8.55
C ARG A 113 -7.09 3.15 7.07
N VAL A 114 -5.81 3.00 6.72
CA VAL A 114 -5.41 2.94 5.29
C VAL A 114 -6.10 1.77 4.59
N LEU A 115 -6.12 0.58 5.20
CA LEU A 115 -6.76 -0.59 4.60
C LEU A 115 -8.29 -0.42 4.48
N ALA A 116 -8.94 0.19 5.46
CA ALA A 116 -10.37 0.46 5.43
C ALA A 116 -10.74 1.49 4.34
N GLU A 117 -9.94 2.55 4.20
CA GLU A 117 -10.11 3.57 3.16
C GLU A 117 -9.97 2.94 1.77
N VAL A 118 -8.89 2.19 1.52
CA VAL A 118 -8.64 1.52 0.23
C VAL A 118 -9.74 0.50 -0.11
N ALA A 119 -10.30 -0.15 0.91
CA ALA A 119 -11.42 -1.07 0.75
C ALA A 119 -12.77 -0.37 0.52
N GLY A 120 -12.85 0.96 0.67
CA GLY A 120 -14.09 1.72 0.61
C GLY A 120 -15.02 1.46 1.79
N LEU A 121 -14.47 1.02 2.93
CA LEU A 121 -15.21 0.78 4.18
C LEU A 121 -15.28 2.03 5.06
N ALA A 122 -14.37 2.98 4.86
CA ALA A 122 -14.45 4.30 5.45
C ALA A 122 -15.34 5.17 4.54
N ALA A 123 -16.54 5.48 5.02
CA ALA A 123 -17.51 6.37 4.39
C ALA A 123 -17.90 7.48 5.38
#